data_AF-A0A094WK88-F1
#
_entry.id   AF-A0A094WK88-F1
#
_cell.length_a   1.000
_cell.length_b   1.000
_cell.length_c   1.000
_cell.angle_alpha   90.00
_cell.angle_beta   90.00
_cell.angle_gamma   90.00
#
_symmetry.space_group_name_H-M   'P 1'
#
loop_
_entity.id
_entity.type
_entity.pdbx_description
1 polymer ?
#
loop_
_entity_poly.entity_id
_entity_poly.type
_entity_poly.pdbx_seq_one_letter_code
_entity_poly.pdbx_strand_id
1 'polypeptide(L)'
;MSKRKRTSKIDKWIKEGRGTGSGADYQPSLKIQDVSSLGRSTRLKGIKTGRQHGFLSDLERNYFYLTEFSDVIVDIREQFPLLPQEETIVIAEELGIKHPADPKTGVQIVMTTDFLLTVDKGQCVFEVARTIKMKDCHKLLKKLHFLRTNKYKILI
;
A
#
# COMPACT_ATOMS: atom_id res chain seq x y z
N MET A 1 39.64 -8.51 1.11
CA MET A 1 38.40 -8.10 1.81
C MET A 1 37.20 -8.39 0.92
N SER A 2 36.29 -9.27 1.34
CA SER A 2 35.10 -9.61 0.56
C SER A 2 34.17 -8.39 0.47
N LYS A 3 33.89 -7.93 -0.76
CA LYS A 3 32.88 -6.88 -1.00
C LYS A 3 31.53 -7.47 -0.63
N ARG A 4 31.05 -7.15 0.58
CA ARG A 4 29.70 -7.53 1.04
C ARG A 4 28.69 -6.98 0.03
N LYS A 5 28.12 -7.84 -0.81
CA LYS A 5 27.09 -7.48 -1.79
C LYS A 5 25.90 -6.94 -0.97
N ARG A 6 25.71 -5.62 -0.98
CA ARG A 6 24.63 -4.96 -0.23
C ARG A 6 23.33 -5.42 -0.89
N THR A 7 22.63 -6.39 -0.31
CA THR A 7 21.31 -6.82 -0.78
C THR A 7 20.41 -5.59 -0.89
N SER A 8 19.61 -5.53 -1.95
CA SER A 8 18.71 -4.39 -2.12
C SER A 8 17.76 -4.35 -0.92
N LYS A 9 17.38 -3.16 -0.46
CA LYS A 9 16.43 -3.01 0.67
C LYS A 9 15.13 -3.79 0.40
N ILE A 10 14.75 -3.89 -0.87
CA ILE A 10 13.59 -4.61 -1.38
C ILE A 10 13.77 -6.13 -1.21
N ASP A 11 14.92 -6.70 -1.59
CA ASP A 11 15.17 -8.15 -1.45
C ASP A 11 15.06 -8.59 0.01
N LYS A 12 15.51 -7.72 0.93
CA LYS A 12 15.38 -7.96 2.37
C LYS A 12 13.92 -7.97 2.81
N TRP A 13 13.13 -7.00 2.36
CA TRP A 13 11.70 -6.92 2.68
C TRP A 13 10.89 -8.10 2.14
N ILE A 14 11.21 -8.55 0.92
CA ILE A 14 10.60 -9.75 0.34
C ILE A 14 10.94 -10.99 1.19
N LYS A 15 12.21 -11.15 1.60
CA LYS A 15 12.62 -12.26 2.49
C LYS A 15 12.00 -12.20 3.87
N GLU A 16 11.65 -11.02 4.37
CA GLU A 16 10.93 -10.83 5.63
C GLU A 16 9.43 -11.16 5.52
N GLY A 17 8.92 -11.46 4.31
CA GLY A 17 7.50 -11.74 4.09
C GLY A 17 6.61 -10.49 4.12
N ARG A 18 7.19 -9.30 3.93
CA ARG A 18 6.40 -8.07 3.92
C ARG A 18 5.46 -8.02 2.72
N GLY A 19 4.24 -7.56 2.94
CA GLY A 19 3.15 -7.57 1.98
C GLY A 19 2.39 -8.88 1.88
N THR A 20 2.76 -9.90 2.66
CA THR A 20 2.13 -11.22 2.64
C THR A 20 1.28 -11.46 3.88
N GLY A 21 0.42 -12.47 3.81
CA GLY A 21 -0.53 -12.82 4.86
C GLY A 21 -1.89 -12.14 4.73
N SER A 22 -2.76 -12.43 5.69
CA SER A 22 -4.14 -11.93 5.79
C SER A 22 -4.54 -11.84 7.26
N GLY A 23 -5.48 -10.96 7.59
CA GLY A 23 -5.99 -10.81 8.95
C GLY A 23 -4.89 -10.47 9.95
N ALA A 24 -4.75 -11.30 10.98
CA ALA A 24 -3.76 -11.15 12.05
C ALA A 24 -2.30 -11.34 11.56
N ASP A 25 -2.11 -12.17 10.53
CA ASP A 25 -0.78 -12.56 10.05
C ASP A 25 -0.24 -11.63 8.95
N TYR A 26 -1.07 -10.68 8.47
CA TYR A 26 -0.64 -9.76 7.44
C TYR A 26 0.47 -8.83 7.93
N GLN A 27 1.52 -8.73 7.11
CA GLN A 27 2.64 -7.82 7.34
C GLN A 27 2.61 -6.68 6.32
N PRO A 28 2.46 -5.40 6.72
CA PRO A 28 2.49 -4.28 5.78
C PRO A 28 3.87 -4.11 5.13
N SER A 29 3.89 -3.69 3.86
CA SER A 29 5.16 -3.46 3.14
C SER A 29 5.97 -2.34 3.78
N LEU A 30 5.29 -1.23 4.07
CA LEU A 30 5.84 -0.06 4.73
C LEU A 30 5.43 -0.02 6.19
N LYS A 31 6.41 0.15 7.08
CA LYS A 31 6.18 0.47 8.49
C LYS A 31 6.40 1.96 8.70
N ILE A 32 5.86 2.50 9.78
CA ILE A 32 6.04 3.91 10.18
C ILE A 32 7.52 4.33 10.25
N GLN A 33 8.42 3.40 10.60
CA GLN A 33 9.86 3.67 10.69
C GLN A 33 10.53 3.76 9.31
N ASP A 34 9.92 3.22 8.26
CA ASP A 34 10.50 3.18 6.93
C ASP A 34 10.35 4.51 6.18
N VAL A 35 9.47 5.39 6.65
CA VAL A 35 9.14 6.67 6.01
C VAL A 35 9.26 7.83 7.00
N SER A 36 9.90 8.91 6.56
CA SER A 36 9.82 10.21 7.24
C SER A 36 8.50 10.87 6.84
N SER A 37 7.41 10.59 7.55
CA SER A 37 6.15 11.27 7.28
C SER A 37 6.29 12.76 7.62
N LEU A 38 5.87 13.65 6.71
CA LEU A 38 5.71 15.08 7.03
C LEU A 38 4.52 15.31 7.98
N GLY A 39 3.56 14.37 8.00
CA GLY A 39 2.42 14.36 8.90
C GLY A 39 2.60 13.41 10.09
N ARG A 40 1.53 13.29 10.90
CA ARG A 40 1.48 12.38 12.05
C ARG A 40 1.27 10.94 11.61
N SER A 41 2.20 10.08 12.03
CA SER A 41 2.04 8.63 11.95
C SER A 41 1.35 8.08 13.20
N THR A 42 0.51 7.06 13.06
CA THR A 42 -0.26 6.48 14.18
C THR A 42 -0.21 4.95 14.16
N ARG A 43 -0.12 4.32 15.35
CA ARG A 43 -0.27 2.87 15.54
C ARG A 43 -1.57 2.60 16.28
N LEU A 44 -2.41 1.71 15.77
CA LEU A 44 -3.69 1.35 16.37
C LEU A 44 -3.87 -0.16 16.37
N LYS A 45 -4.51 -0.71 17.40
CA LYS A 45 -4.91 -2.11 17.41
C LYS A 45 -6.26 -2.26 16.70
N GLY A 46 -6.31 -3.12 15.68
CA GLY A 46 -7.54 -3.49 14.99
C GLY A 46 -8.36 -4.44 15.84
N ILE A 47 -9.68 -4.25 15.80
CA ILE A 47 -10.70 -5.10 16.41
C ILE A 47 -10.95 -6.31 15.51
N LYS A 48 -11.12 -6.11 14.20
CA LYS A 48 -11.39 -7.15 13.19
C LYS A 48 -10.24 -8.13 13.04
N THR A 49 -9.02 -7.59 12.94
CA THR A 49 -7.81 -8.36 12.63
C THR A 49 -7.01 -8.74 13.88
N GLY A 50 -7.27 -8.10 15.02
CA GLY A 50 -6.53 -8.29 16.28
C GLY A 50 -5.08 -7.77 16.27
N ARG A 51 -4.57 -7.30 15.12
CA ARG A 51 -3.17 -6.85 14.95
C ARG A 51 -3.01 -5.35 15.10
N GLN A 52 -1.76 -4.91 15.24
CA GLN A 52 -1.43 -3.48 15.20
C GLN A 52 -1.29 -3.01 13.75
N HIS A 53 -2.11 -2.04 13.36
CA HIS A 53 -2.02 -1.32 12.10
C HIS A 53 -1.13 -0.08 12.24
N GLY A 54 -0.41 0.26 11.16
CA GLY A 54 0.42 1.46 11.11
C GLY A 54 0.00 2.40 9.98
N PHE A 55 -0.37 3.63 10.32
CA PHE A 55 -0.80 4.66 9.37
C PHE A 55 0.22 5.79 9.29
N LEU A 56 0.42 6.31 8.09
CA LEU A 56 1.43 7.32 7.76
C LEU A 56 0.83 8.73 7.71
N SER A 57 -0.49 8.85 7.87
CA SER A 57 -1.21 10.11 7.95
C SER A 57 -2.48 10.01 8.80
N ASP A 58 -2.94 11.15 9.29
CA ASP A 58 -4.24 11.25 9.97
C ASP A 58 -5.41 10.88 9.04
N LEU A 59 -5.27 11.12 7.74
CA LEU A 59 -6.28 10.78 6.74
C LEU A 59 -6.43 9.27 6.57
N GLU A 60 -5.31 8.54 6.50
CA GLU A 60 -5.30 7.07 6.50
C GLU A 60 -5.92 6.52 7.78
N ARG A 61 -5.53 7.08 8.94
CA ARG A 61 -6.12 6.68 10.23
C ARG A 61 -7.64 6.87 10.27
N ASN A 62 -8.12 8.02 9.79
CA ASN A 62 -9.54 8.33 9.81
C ASN A 62 -10.32 7.38 8.87
N TYR A 63 -9.76 7.06 7.70
CA TYR A 63 -10.36 6.08 6.81
C TYR A 63 -10.34 4.67 7.38
N PHE A 64 -9.26 4.30 8.07
CA PHE A 64 -9.19 3.03 8.77
C PHE A 64 -10.37 2.84 9.74
N TYR A 65 -10.72 3.88 10.51
CA TYR A 65 -11.90 3.79 11.39
C TYR A 65 -13.18 3.48 10.59
N LEU A 66 -13.39 4.11 9.43
CA LEU A 66 -14.56 3.80 8.59
C LEU A 66 -14.57 2.34 8.14
N THR A 67 -13.40 1.80 7.78
CA THR A 67 -13.28 0.40 7.37
C THR A 67 -13.43 -0.58 8.53
N GLU A 68 -12.94 -0.19 9.71
CA GLU A 68 -12.94 -0.99 10.94
C GLU A 68 -14.33 -1.12 11.55
N PHE A 69 -15.22 -0.15 11.31
CA PHE A 69 -16.62 -0.19 11.77
C PHE A 69 -17.60 -0.63 10.68
N SER A 70 -17.13 -0.97 9.48
CA SER A 70 -17.99 -1.48 8.41
C SER A 70 -18.24 -2.97 8.59
N ASP A 71 -19.52 -3.38 8.60
CA ASP A 71 -19.90 -4.79 8.76
C ASP A 71 -19.50 -5.67 7.57
N VAL A 72 -19.40 -5.09 6.37
CA VAL A 72 -19.06 -5.81 5.14
C VAL A 72 -17.55 -5.98 4.95
N ILE A 73 -16.71 -5.35 5.77
CA ILE A 73 -15.25 -5.48 5.66
C ILE A 73 -14.79 -6.54 6.65
N VAL A 74 -14.08 -7.55 6.15
CA VAL A 74 -13.60 -8.70 6.93
C VAL A 74 -12.09 -8.74 7.11
N ASP A 75 -11.34 -8.12 6.18
CA ASP A 75 -9.89 -7.96 6.32
C ASP A 75 -9.44 -6.59 5.81
N ILE A 76 -8.40 -6.05 6.44
CA ILE A 76 -7.83 -4.74 6.17
C ILE A 76 -6.32 -4.91 6.09
N ARG A 77 -5.76 -4.68 4.90
CA ARG A 77 -4.32 -4.74 4.64
C ARG A 77 -3.81 -3.37 4.21
N GLU A 78 -3.24 -2.62 5.14
CA GLU A 78 -2.63 -1.32 4.83
C GLU A 78 -1.26 -1.45 4.15
N GLN A 79 -0.88 -0.41 3.41
CA GLN A 79 0.44 -0.31 2.76
C GLN A 79 0.77 -1.56 1.92
N PHE A 80 -0.22 -2.01 1.15
CA PHE A 80 -0.15 -3.24 0.38
C PHE A 80 0.75 -3.04 -0.85
N PRO A 81 1.79 -3.87 -1.06
CA PRO A 81 2.71 -3.67 -2.16
C PRO A 81 2.13 -4.15 -3.48
N LEU A 82 2.40 -3.40 -4.54
CA LEU A 82 2.10 -3.76 -5.91
C LEU A 82 3.31 -4.54 -6.45
N LEU A 83 3.20 -5.87 -6.37
CA LEU A 83 4.22 -6.81 -6.83
C LEU A 83 3.62 -7.74 -7.89
N PRO A 84 4.42 -8.20 -8.86
CA PRO A 84 5.85 -7.92 -9.05
C PRO A 84 6.14 -6.47 -9.49
N GLN A 85 7.32 -5.95 -9.14
CA GLN A 85 7.67 -4.55 -9.42
C GLN A 85 7.78 -4.30 -10.94
N GLU A 86 8.20 -5.32 -11.68
CA GLU A 86 8.33 -5.32 -13.13
C GLU A 86 7.01 -4.93 -13.82
N GLU A 87 5.88 -5.37 -13.30
CA GLU A 87 4.56 -4.99 -13.83
C GLU A 87 4.30 -3.50 -13.67
N THR A 88 4.62 -2.91 -12.51
CA THR A 88 4.40 -1.47 -12.30
C THR A 88 5.34 -0.62 -13.16
N ILE A 89 6.51 -1.15 -13.49
CA ILE A 89 7.49 -0.51 -14.39
C ILE A 89 6.97 -0.51 -15.82
N VAL A 90 6.57 -1.67 -16.34
CA VAL A 90 5.99 -1.80 -17.69
C VAL A 90 4.78 -0.89 -17.83
N ILE A 91 3.91 -0.89 -16.83
CA ILE A 91 2.76 0.01 -16.78
C ILE A 91 3.20 1.48 -16.84
N ALA A 92 4.24 1.88 -16.11
CA ALA A 92 4.70 3.27 -16.14
C ALA A 92 5.26 3.66 -17.53
N GLU A 93 5.98 2.75 -18.19
CA GLU A 93 6.53 2.91 -19.53
C GLU A 93 5.45 3.04 -20.60
N GLU A 94 4.42 2.17 -20.57
CA GLU A 94 3.28 2.21 -21.49
C GLU A 94 2.55 3.57 -21.48
N LEU A 95 2.73 4.34 -20.41
CA LEU A 95 2.07 5.64 -20.21
C LEU A 95 2.97 6.83 -20.41
N GLY A 96 4.25 6.59 -20.67
CA GLY A 96 5.24 7.65 -20.70
C GLY A 96 5.37 8.38 -19.36
N ILE A 97 5.08 7.72 -18.23
CA ILE A 97 5.27 8.29 -16.89
C ILE A 97 6.53 7.70 -16.28
N LYS A 98 7.35 8.53 -15.64
CA LYS A 98 8.52 8.04 -14.91
C LYS A 98 8.11 7.21 -13.69
N HIS A 99 8.54 5.95 -13.66
CA HIS A 99 8.37 5.09 -12.50
C HIS A 99 9.06 5.70 -11.26
N PRO A 100 8.43 5.66 -10.07
CA PRO A 100 9.04 6.15 -8.85
C PRO A 100 10.40 5.48 -8.54
N ALA A 101 11.36 6.30 -8.12
CA ALA A 101 12.68 5.84 -7.69
C ALA A 101 13.15 6.65 -6.48
N ASP A 102 14.00 6.04 -5.65
CA ASP A 102 14.63 6.70 -4.52
C ASP A 102 15.53 7.85 -5.03
N PRO A 103 15.30 9.11 -4.62
CA PRO A 103 16.07 10.24 -5.14
C PRO A 103 17.57 10.19 -4.84
N LYS A 104 17.98 9.48 -3.79
CA LYS A 104 19.39 9.38 -3.37
C LYS A 104 20.11 8.24 -4.07
N THR A 105 19.42 7.13 -4.29
CA THR A 105 20.05 5.90 -4.83
C THR A 105 19.71 5.62 -6.28
N GLY A 106 18.65 6.23 -6.82
CA GLY A 106 18.15 5.98 -8.17
C GLY A 106 17.46 4.62 -8.32
N VAL A 107 17.42 3.80 -7.27
CA VAL A 107 16.79 2.48 -7.30
C VAL A 107 15.27 2.65 -7.35
N GLN A 108 14.64 1.92 -8.26
CA GLN A 108 13.18 1.94 -8.41
C GLN A 108 12.52 1.42 -7.14
N ILE A 109 11.48 2.09 -6.65
CA ILE A 109 10.81 1.73 -5.40
C ILE A 109 9.60 0.85 -5.67
N VAL A 110 9.32 -0.10 -4.79
CA VAL A 110 8.07 -0.87 -4.85
C VAL A 110 6.92 0.09 -4.53
N MET A 111 5.94 0.18 -5.43
CA MET A 111 4.75 0.97 -5.21
C MET A 111 3.80 0.27 -4.24
N THR A 112 3.04 1.04 -3.47
CA THR A 112 2.03 0.51 -2.53
C THR A 112 0.68 1.18 -2.79
N THR A 113 -0.40 0.47 -2.46
CA THR A 113 -1.72 1.07 -2.22
C THR A 113 -1.94 1.25 -0.73
N ASP A 114 -2.62 2.32 -0.33
CA ASP A 114 -2.80 2.65 1.09
C ASP A 114 -3.59 1.55 1.82
N PHE A 115 -4.62 0.98 1.18
CA PHE A 115 -5.44 -0.12 1.71
C PHE A 115 -5.79 -1.15 0.62
N LEU A 116 -5.77 -2.42 0.98
CA LEU A 116 -6.44 -3.52 0.28
C LEU A 116 -7.46 -4.12 1.26
N LEU A 117 -8.74 -3.99 0.92
CA LEU A 117 -9.86 -4.40 1.76
C LEU A 117 -10.47 -5.68 1.21
N THR A 118 -10.73 -6.65 2.08
CA THR A 118 -11.56 -7.81 1.72
C THR A 118 -12.99 -7.51 2.15
N VAL A 119 -13.89 -7.49 1.17
CA VAL A 119 -15.30 -7.18 1.34
C VAL A 119 -16.12 -8.45 1.19
N ASP A 120 -16.94 -8.75 2.20
CA ASP A 120 -17.91 -9.83 2.21
C ASP A 120 -19.32 -9.25 2.23
N LYS A 121 -20.10 -9.54 1.19
CA LYS A 121 -21.52 -9.15 1.09
C LYS A 121 -22.47 -10.34 1.29
N GLY A 122 -21.99 -11.42 1.91
CA GLY A 122 -22.71 -12.67 2.15
C GLY A 122 -22.82 -13.57 0.91
N GLN A 123 -23.04 -13.00 -0.27
CA GLN A 123 -23.12 -13.75 -1.53
C GLN A 123 -21.78 -13.82 -2.28
N CYS A 124 -20.89 -12.85 -2.05
CA CYS A 124 -19.59 -12.79 -2.68
C CYS A 124 -18.55 -12.14 -1.77
N VAL A 125 -17.34 -12.69 -1.82
CA VAL A 125 -16.15 -12.12 -1.20
C VAL A 125 -15.25 -11.63 -2.31
N PHE A 126 -14.85 -10.36 -2.25
CA PHE A 126 -13.96 -9.75 -3.23
C PHE A 126 -13.03 -8.73 -2.59
N GLU A 127 -11.90 -8.50 -3.24
CA GLU A 127 -10.90 -7.55 -2.77
C GLU A 127 -11.02 -6.21 -3.47
N VAL A 128 -10.74 -5.15 -2.72
CA VAL A 128 -10.87 -3.78 -3.18
C VAL A 128 -9.69 -2.95 -2.69
N ALA A 129 -8.87 -2.47 -3.62
CA ALA A 129 -7.80 -1.53 -3.30
C ALA A 129 -8.33 -0.09 -3.16
N ARG A 130 -7.75 0.68 -2.24
CA ARG A 130 -8.08 2.08 -1.95
C ARG A 130 -6.81 2.86 -1.71
N THR A 131 -6.70 4.00 -2.36
CA THR A 131 -5.66 5.00 -2.13
C THR A 131 -6.35 6.31 -1.74
N ILE A 132 -5.83 6.96 -0.70
CA ILE A 132 -6.45 8.12 -0.07
C ILE A 132 -5.53 9.32 -0.21
N LYS A 133 -6.09 10.43 -0.70
CA LYS A 133 -5.38 11.68 -0.91
C LYS A 133 -6.32 12.86 -0.62
N MET A 134 -5.77 13.99 -0.19
CA MET A 134 -6.55 15.22 -0.03
C MET A 134 -6.95 15.79 -1.40
N LYS A 135 -8.15 16.39 -1.50
CA LYS A 135 -8.69 16.96 -2.74
C LYS A 135 -7.74 17.95 -3.42
N ASP A 136 -7.00 18.73 -2.65
CA ASP A 136 -6.20 19.85 -3.18
C ASP A 136 -4.79 19.46 -3.64
N CYS A 137 -4.43 18.17 -3.60
CA CYS A 137 -3.20 17.66 -4.20
C CYS A 137 -3.27 17.61 -5.74
N HIS A 138 -3.41 18.78 -6.37
CA HIS A 138 -3.50 18.98 -7.83
C HIS A 138 -2.31 18.38 -8.62
N LYS A 139 -1.14 18.23 -8.01
CA LYS A 139 0.06 17.67 -8.68
C LYS A 139 0.08 16.13 -8.81
N LEU A 140 -0.75 15.40 -8.05
CA LEU A 140 -0.71 13.92 -8.00
C LEU A 140 -1.95 13.23 -8.60
N LEU A 141 -3.04 13.97 -8.85
CA LEU A 141 -4.28 13.45 -9.45
C LEU A 141 -4.07 12.82 -10.84
N LYS A 142 -3.04 13.26 -11.59
CA LYS A 142 -2.70 12.64 -12.89
C LYS A 142 -2.10 11.23 -12.76
N LYS A 143 -1.46 10.90 -11.63
CA LYS A 143 -0.80 9.60 -11.42
C LYS A 143 -1.78 8.48 -11.04
N LEU A 144 -2.95 8.84 -10.49
CA LEU A 144 -3.95 7.91 -9.92
C LEU A 144 -5.20 7.72 -10.79
N HIS A 145 -5.47 8.60 -11.75
CA HIS A 145 -6.53 8.35 -12.76
C HIS A 145 -6.25 7.08 -13.59
N PHE A 146 -5.03 6.57 -13.50
CA PHE A 146 -4.46 5.59 -14.40
C PHE A 146 -4.80 4.12 -14.07
N LEU A 147 -4.88 3.72 -12.79
CA LEU A 147 -5.32 2.37 -12.40
C LEU A 147 -6.83 2.15 -12.58
N ARG A 148 -7.53 3.15 -13.14
CA ARG A 148 -8.98 3.19 -13.31
C ARG A 148 -9.44 2.53 -14.62
N THR A 149 -8.52 2.26 -15.55
CA THR A 149 -8.88 1.92 -16.94
C THR A 149 -8.64 0.50 -17.40
N ASN A 150 -8.08 -0.44 -16.61
CA ASN A 150 -8.14 -1.86 -16.99
C ASN A 150 -8.11 -2.83 -15.81
N LYS A 151 -9.08 -3.76 -15.84
CA LYS A 151 -9.27 -4.99 -15.05
C LYS A 151 -9.53 -4.97 -13.54
N TYR A 152 -9.26 -3.92 -12.78
CA TYR A 152 -9.59 -3.91 -11.34
C TYR A 152 -10.52 -2.77 -10.97
N LYS A 153 -11.78 -3.11 -10.69
CA LYS A 153 -12.87 -2.18 -10.36
C LYS A 153 -12.67 -1.63 -8.94
N ILE A 154 -11.76 -0.68 -8.80
CA ILE A 154 -11.53 0.08 -7.57
C ILE A 154 -12.58 1.21 -7.51
N LEU A 155 -13.73 0.91 -6.90
CA LEU A 155 -14.85 1.85 -6.72
C LEU A 155 -14.65 2.74 -5.50
N ILE A 156 -14.27 4.01 -5.63
CA ILE A 156 -14.23 4.99 -4.51
C ILE A 156 -15.46 4.88 -3.62
#